data_AF-A0A1D3K7R3-F1
#
_entry.id   AF-A0A1D3K7R3-F1
#
_cell.length_a   1.000
_cell.length_b   1.000
_cell.length_c   1.000
_cell.angle_alpha   90.00
_cell.angle_beta   90.00
_cell.angle_gamma   90.00
#
_symmetry.space_group_name_H-M   'P 1'
#
loop_
_entity.id
_entity.type
_entity.pdbx_description
1 polymer ?
#
loop_
_entity_poly.entity_id
_entity_poly.type
_entity_poly.pdbx_seq_one_letter_code
_entity_poly.pdbx_strand_id
1 'polypeptide(L)'
;MNTATSKSSCTIPPKLDERETEMLATRVRAACFESLGCADMSYPRAGVSFEQDGRFTKAKHSGFTVASMMGRFSKEVLLNTIRSNIADSTRQVANEVFPRLKNSLLLPRGHVIGYDVDASVLQVAQRGSRRITAYVFRPLGSSGDSFYSEIHLDLQACQAQITFKIGDRWGGGPTILPANQGTLQADTYSELCEIVSLTFNGA
;
A
#
# COMPACT_ATOMS: atom_id res chain seq x y z
N MET A 1 24.02 55.36 2.69
CA MET A 1 23.97 54.15 1.84
C MET A 1 24.54 53.00 2.65
N ASN A 2 23.74 51.97 2.92
CA ASN A 2 24.22 50.62 3.27
C ASN A 2 23.06 49.66 3.04
N THR A 3 23.00 49.11 1.85
CA THR A 3 22.11 48.02 1.46
C THR A 3 22.70 46.71 1.97
N ALA A 4 22.17 46.19 3.07
CA ALA A 4 22.45 44.83 3.51
C ALA A 4 21.76 43.85 2.54
N THR A 5 22.55 43.14 1.76
CA THR A 5 22.09 42.03 0.93
C THR A 5 21.79 40.83 1.83
N SER A 6 20.50 40.62 2.10
CA SER A 6 19.98 39.38 2.69
C SER A 6 20.26 38.23 1.72
N LYS A 7 21.32 37.45 1.98
CA LYS A 7 21.54 36.16 1.34
C LYS A 7 20.42 35.23 1.78
N SER A 8 19.45 35.00 0.90
CA SER A 8 18.50 33.90 0.99
C SER A 8 19.30 32.60 1.09
N SER A 9 19.52 32.10 2.31
CA SER A 9 20.10 30.78 2.52
C SER A 9 19.10 29.76 2.00
N CYS A 10 19.34 29.26 0.79
CA CYS A 10 18.60 28.15 0.23
C CYS A 10 18.85 26.94 1.13
N THR A 11 17.92 26.70 2.07
CA THR A 11 17.97 25.56 2.97
C THR A 11 17.61 24.35 2.12
N ILE A 12 18.62 23.62 1.65
CA ILE A 12 18.41 22.35 0.97
C ILE A 12 17.71 21.44 1.98
N PRO A 13 16.51 20.90 1.69
CA PRO A 13 15.86 19.98 2.59
C PRO A 13 16.80 18.81 2.89
N PRO A 14 16.88 18.34 4.14
CA PRO A 14 17.69 17.18 4.46
C PRO A 14 17.26 16.00 3.58
N LYS A 15 18.24 15.23 3.07
CA LYS A 15 17.95 14.00 2.36
C LYS A 15 17.31 13.03 3.34
N LEU A 16 16.11 12.58 3.01
CA LEU A 16 15.44 11.52 3.77
C LEU A 16 16.22 10.21 3.60
N ASP A 17 16.28 9.41 4.65
CA ASP A 17 16.75 8.03 4.54
C ASP A 17 15.69 7.12 3.89
N GLU A 18 16.04 5.85 3.66
CA GLU A 18 15.14 4.89 3.00
C GLU A 18 13.85 4.65 3.81
N ARG A 19 13.98 4.54 5.14
CA ARG A 19 12.85 4.33 6.05
C ARG A 19 11.90 5.53 6.02
N GLU A 20 12.44 6.74 6.17
CA GLU A 20 11.68 7.98 6.13
C GLU A 20 10.99 8.20 4.79
N THR A 21 11.66 7.83 3.69
CA THR A 21 11.10 7.87 2.34
C THR A 21 9.90 6.95 2.21
N GLU A 22 10.00 5.72 2.71
CA GLU A 22 8.92 4.74 2.66
C GLU A 22 7.72 5.17 3.53
N MET A 23 7.99 5.63 4.76
CA MET A 23 6.96 6.17 5.65
C MET A 23 6.22 7.35 5.01
N LEU A 24 6.96 8.26 4.36
CA LEU A 24 6.38 9.37 3.62
C LEU A 24 5.52 8.87 2.44
N ALA A 25 6.02 7.89 1.68
CA ALA A 25 5.27 7.30 0.56
C ALA A 25 3.96 6.65 1.02
N THR A 26 3.97 5.94 2.15
CA THR A 26 2.76 5.37 2.78
C THR A 26 1.75 6.45 3.14
N ARG A 27 2.20 7.56 3.76
CA ARG A 27 1.31 8.70 4.11
C ARG A 27 0.72 9.39 2.89
N VAL A 28 1.51 9.59 1.83
CA VAL A 28 1.03 10.14 0.55
C VAL A 28 -0.03 9.23 -0.05
N ARG A 29 0.19 7.91 -0.03
CA ARG A 29 -0.79 6.94 -0.54
C ARG A 29 -2.08 6.93 0.27
N ALA A 30 -1.99 7.00 1.59
CA ALA A 30 -3.16 7.14 2.46
C ALA A 30 -3.98 8.39 2.11
N ALA A 31 -3.32 9.53 1.93
CA ALA A 31 -3.96 10.77 1.49
C ALA A 31 -4.61 10.64 0.10
N CYS A 32 -3.99 9.91 -0.83
CA CYS A 32 -4.62 9.60 -2.13
C CYS A 32 -5.92 8.81 -1.95
N PHE A 33 -5.92 7.75 -1.12
CA PHE A 33 -7.14 6.98 -0.84
C PHE A 33 -8.24 7.81 -0.18
N GLU A 34 -7.90 8.68 0.77
CA GLU A 34 -8.84 9.61 1.41
C GLU A 34 -9.40 10.60 0.38
N SER A 35 -8.55 11.13 -0.49
CA SER A 35 -8.96 12.07 -1.54
C SER A 35 -9.88 11.45 -2.59
N LEU A 36 -9.88 10.12 -2.79
CA LEU A 36 -10.86 9.46 -3.66
C LEU A 36 -12.31 9.58 -3.15
N GLY A 37 -12.50 9.89 -1.86
CA GLY A 37 -13.80 10.28 -1.30
C GLY A 37 -14.41 11.54 -1.95
N CYS A 38 -13.64 12.26 -2.78
CA CYS A 38 -14.15 13.33 -3.64
C CYS A 38 -15.19 12.90 -4.68
N ALA A 39 -15.32 11.61 -5.00
CA ALA A 39 -16.24 11.15 -6.06
C ALA A 39 -17.67 11.70 -5.87
N ASP A 40 -18.16 11.65 -4.63
CA ASP A 40 -19.52 12.04 -4.26
C ASP A 40 -19.62 13.43 -3.60
N MET A 41 -18.48 14.12 -3.40
CA MET A 41 -18.40 15.40 -2.69
C MET A 41 -17.77 16.53 -3.53
N SER A 42 -17.88 17.77 -3.06
CA SER A 42 -17.06 18.90 -3.52
C SER A 42 -15.65 18.82 -2.91
N TYR A 43 -14.60 19.22 -3.64
CA TYR A 43 -13.21 19.13 -3.17
C TYR A 43 -12.95 19.70 -1.77
N PRO A 44 -13.46 20.89 -1.39
CA PRO A 44 -13.20 21.44 -0.06
C PRO A 44 -13.79 20.58 1.07
N ARG A 45 -14.96 19.95 0.83
CA ARG A 45 -15.60 19.04 1.79
C ARG A 45 -14.84 17.74 1.96
N ALA A 46 -14.14 17.31 0.92
CA ALA A 46 -13.25 16.17 0.96
C ALA A 46 -11.83 16.55 1.43
N GLY A 47 -11.63 17.74 2.01
CA GLY A 47 -10.32 18.18 2.52
C GLY A 47 -9.26 18.46 1.45
N VAL A 48 -9.65 18.56 0.17
CA VAL A 48 -8.73 18.82 -0.94
C VAL A 48 -8.57 20.32 -1.18
N SER A 49 -7.33 20.79 -1.14
CA SER A 49 -6.95 22.15 -1.53
C SER A 49 -6.11 22.15 -2.81
N PHE A 50 -6.01 23.32 -3.44
CA PHE A 50 -5.26 23.49 -4.69
C PHE A 50 -4.20 24.57 -4.51
N GLU A 51 -2.99 24.25 -4.93
CA GLU A 51 -1.85 25.17 -4.95
C GLU A 51 -1.39 25.32 -6.41
N GLN A 52 -1.27 26.55 -6.89
CA GLN A 52 -0.74 26.82 -8.23
C GLN A 52 0.72 27.24 -8.14
N ASP A 53 1.55 26.53 -8.90
CA ASP A 53 2.98 26.77 -9.02
C ASP A 53 3.31 27.00 -10.50
N GLY A 54 3.09 28.24 -10.94
CA GLY A 54 3.22 28.65 -12.34
C GLY A 54 2.27 27.90 -13.27
N ARG A 55 2.79 26.90 -13.99
CA ARG A 55 2.03 26.11 -14.99
C ARG A 55 1.33 24.90 -14.41
N PHE A 56 1.67 24.49 -13.19
CA PHE A 56 1.12 23.30 -12.55
C PHE A 56 0.14 23.68 -11.44
N THR A 57 -0.92 22.90 -11.33
CA THR A 57 -1.80 22.90 -10.18
C THR A 57 -1.56 21.60 -9.41
N LYS A 58 -1.17 21.75 -8.15
CA LYS A 58 -0.98 20.65 -7.18
C LYS A 58 -2.27 20.52 -6.37
N ALA A 59 -2.89 19.36 -6.42
CA ALA A 59 -3.98 19.00 -5.51
C ALA A 59 -3.37 18.42 -4.22
N LYS A 60 -3.81 18.96 -3.09
CA LYS A 60 -3.28 18.62 -1.76
C LYS A 60 -4.38 18.01 -0.89
N HIS A 61 -4.04 17.00 -0.10
CA HIS A 61 -4.89 16.46 0.95
C HIS A 61 -4.03 16.20 2.20
N SER A 62 -4.48 16.66 3.37
CA SER A 62 -3.73 16.52 4.64
C SER A 62 -2.26 16.99 4.55
N GLY A 63 -1.99 18.03 3.75
CA GLY A 63 -0.64 18.56 3.50
C GLY A 63 0.19 17.84 2.43
N PHE A 64 -0.26 16.69 1.92
CA PHE A 64 0.43 15.91 0.90
C PHE A 64 -0.07 16.21 -0.50
N THR A 65 0.83 16.19 -1.49
CA THR A 65 0.43 16.26 -2.91
C THR A 65 -0.14 14.91 -3.34
N VAL A 66 -1.43 14.89 -3.69
CA VAL A 66 -2.12 13.69 -4.18
C VAL A 66 -2.21 13.66 -5.71
N ALA A 67 -2.12 14.82 -6.36
CA ALA A 67 -1.99 14.94 -7.81
C ALA A 67 -1.25 16.23 -8.20
N SER A 68 -0.53 16.19 -9.32
CA SER A 68 0.11 17.36 -9.94
C SER A 68 -0.22 17.36 -11.43
N MET A 69 -0.88 18.40 -11.92
CA MET A 69 -1.40 18.47 -13.29
C MET A 69 -1.13 19.83 -13.91
N MET A 70 -1.03 19.91 -15.23
CA MET A 70 -0.83 21.18 -15.93
C MET A 70 -2.15 21.93 -16.14
N GLY A 71 -2.15 23.23 -15.88
CA GLY A 71 -3.25 24.13 -16.22
C GLY A 71 -4.56 23.83 -15.48
N ARG A 72 -5.68 23.99 -16.20
CA ARG A 72 -7.04 23.72 -15.71
C ARG A 72 -7.43 22.29 -16.09
N PHE A 73 -8.11 21.60 -15.19
CA PHE A 73 -8.53 20.22 -15.35
C PHE A 73 -9.94 20.03 -14.83
N SER A 74 -10.62 19.01 -15.34
CA SER A 74 -11.94 18.61 -14.84
C SER A 74 -11.82 17.73 -13.59
N LYS A 75 -12.94 17.51 -12.91
CA LYS A 75 -13.03 16.56 -11.79
C LYS A 75 -12.66 15.15 -12.17
N GLU A 76 -13.08 14.72 -13.35
CA GLU A 76 -12.75 13.42 -13.87
C GLU A 76 -11.24 13.24 -14.09
N VAL A 77 -10.58 14.27 -14.65
CA VAL A 77 -9.12 14.23 -14.85
C VAL A 77 -8.39 14.11 -13.52
N LEU A 78 -8.76 14.91 -12.50
CA LEU A 78 -8.16 14.79 -11.17
C LEU A 78 -8.34 13.39 -10.56
N LEU A 79 -9.56 12.85 -10.60
CA LEU A 79 -9.86 11.52 -10.06
C LEU A 79 -9.06 10.42 -10.78
N ASN A 80 -8.96 10.50 -12.10
CA ASN A 80 -8.19 9.55 -12.89
C ASN A 80 -6.69 9.65 -12.60
N THR A 81 -6.17 10.86 -12.39
CA THR A 81 -4.77 11.06 -11.96
C THR A 81 -4.52 10.47 -10.58
N ILE A 82 -5.40 10.69 -9.60
CA ILE A 82 -5.27 10.11 -8.25
C ILE A 82 -5.32 8.58 -8.33
N ARG A 83 -6.24 8.00 -9.10
CA ARG A 83 -6.32 6.54 -9.31
C ARG A 83 -5.06 5.99 -9.95
N SER A 84 -4.49 6.68 -10.94
CA SER A 84 -3.22 6.29 -11.56
C SER A 84 -2.08 6.30 -10.55
N ASN A 85 -1.96 7.36 -9.75
CA ASN A 85 -0.93 7.46 -8.70
C ASN A 85 -1.04 6.31 -7.69
N ILE A 86 -2.26 5.96 -7.26
CA ILE A 86 -2.51 4.82 -6.38
C ILE A 86 -2.11 3.51 -7.07
N ALA A 87 -2.48 3.32 -8.34
CA ALA A 87 -2.15 2.12 -9.10
C ALA A 87 -0.62 1.92 -9.21
N ASP A 88 0.12 2.98 -9.53
CA ASP A 88 1.58 2.94 -9.66
C ASP A 88 2.26 2.68 -8.32
N SER A 89 1.82 3.37 -7.26
CA SER A 89 2.31 3.14 -5.91
C SER A 89 2.01 1.71 -5.42
N THR A 90 0.82 1.19 -5.73
CA THR A 90 0.42 -0.20 -5.42
C THR A 90 1.33 -1.20 -6.12
N ARG A 91 1.62 -0.98 -7.41
CA ARG A 91 2.52 -1.83 -8.19
C ARG A 91 3.93 -1.86 -7.57
N GLN A 92 4.43 -0.71 -7.14
CA GLN A 92 5.73 -0.62 -6.46
C GLN A 92 5.75 -1.47 -5.18
N VAL A 93 4.77 -1.30 -4.29
CA VAL A 93 4.69 -2.09 -3.05
C VAL A 93 4.52 -3.57 -3.32
N ALA A 94 3.66 -3.96 -4.26
CA ALA A 94 3.45 -5.36 -4.60
C ALA A 94 4.72 -6.03 -5.16
N ASN A 95 5.48 -5.32 -6.00
CA ASN A 95 6.76 -5.79 -6.55
C ASN A 95 7.87 -5.87 -5.51
N GLU A 96 7.75 -5.14 -4.41
CA GLU A 96 8.70 -5.20 -3.30
C GLU A 96 8.32 -6.30 -2.29
N VAL A 97 7.08 -6.30 -1.84
CA VAL A 97 6.57 -7.16 -0.76
C VAL A 97 6.47 -8.61 -1.19
N PHE A 98 5.84 -8.90 -2.33
CA PHE A 98 5.56 -10.29 -2.69
C PHE A 98 6.81 -11.14 -2.91
N PRO A 99 7.86 -10.64 -3.59
CA PRO A 99 9.11 -11.39 -3.69
C PRO A 99 9.79 -11.59 -2.33
N ARG A 100 9.73 -10.61 -1.43
CA ARG A 100 10.29 -10.74 -0.06
C ARG A 100 9.59 -11.85 0.70
N LEU A 101 8.26 -11.81 0.77
CA LEU A 101 7.45 -12.87 1.40
C LEU A 101 7.73 -14.24 0.77
N LYS A 102 7.80 -14.31 -0.55
CA LYS A 102 8.11 -15.57 -1.26
C LYS A 102 9.44 -16.18 -0.82
N ASN A 103 10.43 -15.35 -0.49
CA ASN A 103 11.76 -15.81 -0.11
C ASN A 103 11.92 -16.05 1.40
N SER A 104 11.07 -15.44 2.24
CA SER A 104 11.19 -15.49 3.70
C SER A 104 10.23 -16.46 4.38
N LEU A 105 9.12 -16.84 3.74
CA LEU A 105 8.16 -17.79 4.28
C LEU A 105 8.68 -19.23 4.19
N LEU A 106 8.65 -19.94 5.31
CA LEU A 106 8.94 -21.37 5.41
C LEU A 106 7.69 -22.16 5.03
N LEU A 107 7.60 -22.53 3.76
CA LEU A 107 6.44 -23.26 3.23
C LEU A 107 6.57 -24.77 3.51
N PRO A 108 5.56 -25.42 4.10
CA PRO A 108 5.56 -26.86 4.27
C PRO A 108 5.57 -27.58 2.92
N ARG A 109 6.14 -28.79 2.90
CA ARG A 109 6.39 -29.55 1.67
C ARG A 109 5.14 -29.62 0.79
N GLY A 110 5.25 -29.16 -0.46
CA GLY A 110 4.17 -29.18 -1.45
C GLY A 110 3.26 -27.96 -1.44
N HIS A 111 3.44 -27.00 -0.52
CA HIS A 111 2.76 -25.71 -0.56
C HIS A 111 3.53 -24.71 -1.42
N VAL A 112 2.80 -23.79 -2.01
CA VAL A 112 3.32 -22.67 -2.80
C VAL A 112 2.71 -21.37 -2.32
N ILE A 113 3.42 -20.28 -2.56
CA ILE A 113 2.87 -18.93 -2.47
C ILE A 113 2.43 -18.48 -3.86
N GLY A 114 1.21 -17.95 -3.96
CA GLY A 114 0.67 -17.35 -5.17
C GLY A 114 0.19 -15.93 -4.91
N TYR A 115 0.48 -15.04 -5.85
CA TYR A 115 0.04 -13.66 -5.86
C TYR A 115 -0.05 -13.18 -7.31
N ASP A 116 -0.87 -12.16 -7.55
CA ASP A 116 -1.03 -11.53 -8.86
C ASP A 116 -0.97 -10.01 -8.68
N VAL A 117 0.12 -9.42 -9.16
CA VAL A 117 0.38 -7.98 -9.05
C VAL A 117 -0.64 -7.19 -9.87
N ASP A 118 -0.91 -7.60 -11.11
CA ASP A 118 -1.79 -6.87 -12.00
C ASP A 118 -3.24 -6.95 -11.54
N ALA A 119 -3.68 -8.13 -11.07
CA ALA A 119 -5.00 -8.27 -10.46
C ALA A 119 -5.13 -7.43 -9.18
N SER A 120 -4.07 -7.36 -8.35
CA SER A 120 -4.05 -6.53 -7.15
C SER A 120 -4.16 -5.04 -7.49
N VAL A 121 -3.36 -4.56 -8.45
CA VAL A 121 -3.41 -3.18 -8.94
C VAL A 121 -4.79 -2.85 -9.52
N LEU A 122 -5.38 -3.76 -10.29
CA LEU A 122 -6.72 -3.60 -10.85
C LEU A 122 -7.79 -3.47 -9.77
N GLN A 123 -7.76 -4.35 -8.75
CA GLN A 123 -8.68 -4.31 -7.61
C GLN A 123 -8.60 -2.98 -6.86
N VAL A 124 -7.38 -2.45 -6.67
CA VAL A 124 -7.18 -1.18 -5.99
C VAL A 124 -7.66 -0.01 -6.85
N ALA A 125 -7.23 0.07 -8.10
CA ALA A 125 -7.49 1.21 -8.97
C ALA A 125 -8.97 1.32 -9.40
N GLN A 126 -9.63 0.18 -9.66
CA GLN A 126 -10.98 0.15 -10.21
C GLN A 126 -12.06 -0.21 -9.19
N ARG A 127 -11.76 -1.10 -8.24
CA ARG A 127 -12.74 -1.61 -7.27
C ARG A 127 -12.62 -0.96 -5.90
N GLY A 128 -11.69 -0.02 -5.74
CA GLY A 128 -11.47 0.71 -4.49
C GLY A 128 -10.94 -0.17 -3.35
N SER A 129 -10.38 -1.35 -3.67
CA SER A 129 -9.68 -2.15 -2.67
C SER A 129 -8.54 -1.32 -2.06
N ARG A 130 -8.32 -1.48 -0.77
CA ARG A 130 -7.16 -0.90 -0.06
C ARG A 130 -6.10 -1.94 0.22
N ARG A 131 -6.28 -3.16 -0.29
CA ARG A 131 -5.48 -4.32 0.09
C ARG A 131 -4.94 -5.03 -1.14
N ILE A 132 -3.71 -5.49 -1.02
CA ILE A 132 -3.11 -6.51 -1.90
C ILE A 132 -3.04 -7.83 -1.13
N THR A 133 -3.12 -8.97 -1.82
CA THR A 133 -3.22 -10.28 -1.15
C THR A 133 -2.27 -11.29 -1.75
N ALA A 134 -1.57 -12.02 -0.87
CA ALA A 134 -0.86 -13.24 -1.21
C ALA A 134 -1.55 -14.45 -0.58
N TYR A 135 -1.40 -15.61 -1.22
CA TYR A 135 -2.03 -16.86 -0.82
C TYR A 135 -0.97 -17.92 -0.64
N VAL A 136 -1.01 -18.67 0.47
CA VAL A 136 -0.26 -19.91 0.63
C VAL A 136 -1.24 -21.06 0.54
N PHE A 137 -0.99 -21.98 -0.39
CA PHE A 137 -1.88 -23.11 -0.65
C PHE A 137 -1.12 -24.29 -1.24
N ARG A 138 -1.72 -25.47 -1.12
CA ARG A 138 -1.27 -26.66 -1.84
C ARG A 138 -1.90 -26.70 -3.24
N PRO A 139 -1.13 -26.90 -4.33
CA PRO A 139 -1.71 -27.06 -5.67
C PRO A 139 -2.67 -28.25 -5.74
N LEU A 140 -3.73 -28.12 -6.55
CA LEU A 140 -4.73 -29.17 -6.77
C LEU A 140 -4.06 -30.48 -7.22
N GLY A 141 -4.54 -31.61 -6.71
CA GLY A 141 -4.01 -32.94 -7.03
C GLY A 141 -2.81 -33.39 -6.18
N SER A 142 -2.38 -32.58 -5.21
CA SER A 142 -1.33 -32.96 -4.26
C SER A 142 -1.91 -33.70 -3.05
N SER A 143 -1.27 -34.77 -2.58
CA SER A 143 -1.68 -35.51 -1.38
C SER A 143 -1.01 -34.97 -0.11
N GLY A 144 -1.63 -35.18 1.06
CA GLY A 144 -1.12 -34.82 2.40
C GLY A 144 -2.01 -33.81 3.14
N ASP A 145 -1.60 -33.45 4.35
CA ASP A 145 -2.28 -32.42 5.14
C ASP A 145 -2.27 -31.08 4.38
N SER A 146 -3.46 -30.49 4.27
CA SER A 146 -3.70 -29.26 3.56
C SER A 146 -3.95 -28.16 4.57
N PHE A 147 -3.30 -27.01 4.37
CA PHE A 147 -3.70 -25.78 5.01
C PHE A 147 -3.69 -24.66 3.98
N TYR A 148 -4.41 -23.59 4.32
CA TYR A 148 -4.57 -22.44 3.49
C TYR A 148 -4.32 -21.17 4.29
N SER A 149 -3.54 -20.26 3.73
CA SER A 149 -3.32 -18.95 4.33
C SER A 149 -3.54 -17.81 3.34
N GLU A 150 -4.13 -16.74 3.84
CA GLU A 150 -4.30 -15.47 3.14
C GLU A 150 -3.52 -14.41 3.91
N ILE A 151 -2.65 -13.69 3.21
CA ILE A 151 -1.89 -12.57 3.75
C ILE A 151 -2.39 -11.32 3.02
N HIS A 152 -3.22 -10.53 3.68
CA HIS A 152 -3.70 -9.25 3.16
C HIS A 152 -2.80 -8.14 3.68
N LEU A 153 -2.24 -7.33 2.80
CA LEU A 153 -1.50 -6.12 3.20
C LEU A 153 -2.36 -4.90 2.90
N ASP A 154 -2.53 -4.03 3.89
CA ASP A 154 -3.19 -2.73 3.72
C ASP A 154 -2.23 -1.74 3.04
N LEU A 155 -2.78 -0.86 2.22
CA LEU A 155 -2.04 0.15 1.46
C LEU A 155 -2.11 1.55 2.10
N GLN A 156 -3.08 1.81 2.97
CA GLN A 156 -3.18 3.08 3.73
C GLN A 156 -2.26 3.11 4.94
N ALA A 157 -1.99 1.95 5.53
CA ALA A 157 -1.07 1.78 6.64
C ALA A 157 -0.19 0.56 6.38
N CYS A 158 1.03 0.55 6.93
CA CYS A 158 1.90 -0.63 6.91
C CYS A 158 1.35 -1.67 7.90
N GLN A 159 0.26 -2.33 7.51
CA GLN A 159 -0.49 -3.30 8.29
C GLN A 159 -0.72 -4.56 7.45
N ALA A 160 -0.66 -5.73 8.07
CA ALA A 160 -1.00 -7.00 7.46
C ALA A 160 -2.05 -7.74 8.29
N GLN A 161 -2.90 -8.49 7.60
CA GLN A 161 -3.81 -9.45 8.20
C GLN A 161 -3.47 -10.84 7.67
N ILE A 162 -3.14 -11.77 8.57
CA ILE A 162 -2.87 -13.17 8.23
C ILE A 162 -4.05 -14.01 8.68
N THR A 163 -4.65 -14.71 7.74
CA THR A 163 -5.59 -15.79 8.00
C THR A 163 -4.86 -17.09 7.75
N PHE A 164 -4.97 -18.05 8.66
CA PHE A 164 -4.37 -19.38 8.53
C PHE A 164 -5.41 -20.41 8.91
N LYS A 165 -5.77 -21.32 8.02
CA LYS A 165 -6.86 -22.30 8.20
C LYS A 165 -6.38 -23.71 7.85
N ILE A 166 -6.87 -24.69 8.59
CA ILE A 166 -6.73 -26.11 8.21
C ILE A 166 -7.64 -26.41 7.02
N GLY A 167 -7.17 -27.24 6.10
CA GLY A 167 -7.91 -27.71 4.94
C GLY A 167 -7.58 -26.99 3.64
N ASP A 168 -8.35 -27.32 2.61
CA ASP A 168 -8.12 -26.84 1.26
C ASP A 168 -8.49 -25.37 1.07
N ARG A 169 -7.93 -24.80 -0.01
CA ARG A 169 -8.26 -23.46 -0.49
C ARG A 169 -9.78 -23.29 -0.58
N TRP A 170 -10.32 -22.25 0.05
CA TRP A 170 -11.76 -21.95 0.16
C TRP A 170 -12.59 -22.84 1.09
N GLY A 171 -11.97 -23.77 1.81
CA GLY A 171 -12.62 -24.57 2.84
C GLY A 171 -12.94 -23.77 4.12
N GLY A 172 -14.06 -24.08 4.77
CA GLY A 172 -14.48 -23.50 6.04
C GLY A 172 -13.80 -24.11 7.26
N GLY A 173 -12.50 -24.39 7.19
CA GLY A 173 -11.76 -25.04 8.28
C GLY A 173 -11.42 -24.09 9.44
N PRO A 174 -11.05 -24.66 10.61
CA PRO A 174 -10.71 -23.87 11.79
C PRO A 174 -9.45 -23.03 11.55
N THR A 175 -9.45 -21.83 12.13
CA THR A 175 -8.29 -20.93 12.10
C THR A 175 -7.20 -21.45 13.05
N ILE A 176 -5.97 -21.54 12.55
CA ILE A 176 -4.79 -21.98 13.33
C ILE A 176 -4.23 -20.83 14.15
N LEU A 177 -4.22 -19.62 13.58
CA LEU A 177 -3.71 -18.43 14.27
C LEU A 177 -4.70 -17.94 15.35
N PRO A 178 -4.23 -17.66 16.57
CA PRO A 178 -4.98 -16.94 17.58
C PRO A 178 -5.48 -15.57 17.08
N ALA A 179 -6.63 -15.11 17.56
CA ALA A 179 -7.26 -13.85 17.12
C ALA A 179 -6.34 -12.61 17.28
N ASN A 180 -5.43 -12.63 18.26
CA ASN A 180 -4.47 -11.55 18.53
C ASN A 180 -3.19 -11.61 17.66
N GLN A 181 -2.98 -12.67 16.88
CA GLN A 181 -1.81 -12.82 16.00
C GLN A 181 -2.16 -12.63 14.52
N GLY A 182 -3.44 -12.50 14.19
CA GLY A 182 -3.89 -12.32 12.81
C GLY A 182 -3.73 -10.91 12.26
N THR A 183 -3.39 -9.90 13.07
CA THR A 183 -3.22 -8.51 12.62
C THR A 183 -1.87 -7.96 13.08
N LEU A 184 -1.06 -7.50 12.14
CA LEU A 184 0.33 -7.08 12.32
C LEU A 184 0.52 -5.66 11.81
N GLN A 185 1.41 -4.89 12.42
CA GLN A 185 1.69 -3.51 12.05
C GLN A 185 3.17 -3.20 12.17
N ALA A 186 3.67 -2.34 11.29
CA ALA A 186 5.02 -1.80 11.30
C ALA A 186 5.02 -0.35 10.77
N ASP A 187 6.19 0.30 10.74
CA ASP A 187 6.33 1.63 10.13
C ASP A 187 6.62 1.53 8.62
N THR A 188 7.23 0.42 8.19
CA THR A 188 7.57 0.15 6.78
C THR A 188 7.06 -1.23 6.33
N TYR A 189 6.84 -1.42 5.03
CA TYR A 189 6.56 -2.72 4.45
C TYR A 189 7.75 -3.67 4.55
N SER A 190 8.98 -3.16 4.57
CA SER A 190 10.16 -3.97 4.83
C SER A 190 10.06 -4.68 6.18
N GLU A 191 9.87 -3.90 7.25
CA GLU A 191 9.68 -4.42 8.61
C GLU A 191 8.41 -5.29 8.72
N LEU A 192 7.33 -4.87 8.07
CA LEU A 192 6.09 -5.64 8.05
C LEU A 192 6.32 -7.04 7.45
N CYS A 193 7.12 -7.16 6.38
CA CYS A 193 7.46 -8.46 5.79
C CYS A 193 8.22 -9.35 6.77
N GLU A 194 9.15 -8.79 7.56
CA GLU A 194 9.88 -9.52 8.59
C GLU A 194 8.93 -10.03 9.68
N ILE A 195 8.06 -9.17 10.20
CA ILE A 195 7.06 -9.54 11.23
C ILE A 195 6.08 -10.58 10.70
N VAL A 196 5.60 -10.42 9.46
CA VAL A 196 4.74 -11.40 8.79
C VAL A 196 5.44 -12.76 8.69
N SER A 197 6.71 -12.76 8.31
CA SER A 197 7.48 -13.99 8.17
C SER A 197 7.72 -14.68 9.50
N LEU A 198 8.09 -13.94 10.54
CA LEU A 198 8.25 -14.48 11.89
C LEU A 198 6.94 -15.07 12.43
N THR A 199 5.83 -14.35 12.24
CA THR A 199 4.51 -14.80 12.68
C THR A 199 4.06 -16.05 11.93
N PHE A 200 4.22 -16.06 10.59
CA PHE A 200 3.83 -17.18 9.76
C PHE A 200 4.69 -18.43 10.03
N ASN A 201 6.00 -18.26 10.17
CA ASN A 201 6.95 -19.36 10.35
C ASN A 201 6.92 -19.96 11.77
N GLY A 202 6.38 -19.21 12.75
CA GLY A 202 6.23 -19.66 14.13
C GLY A 202 4.86 -20.29 14.45
N ALA A 203 3.93 -20.28 13.48
CA ALA A 203 2.59 -20.86 13.61
C ALA A 203 2.57 -22.34 13.17
#